data_AF-X1BBK5-F1
#
_entry.id   AF-X1BBK5-F1
#
_cell.length_a   1.000
_cell.length_b   1.000
_cell.length_c   1.000
_cell.angle_alpha   90.00
_cell.angle_beta   90.00
_cell.angle_gamma   90.00
#
_symmetry.space_group_name_H-M   'P 1'
#
loop_
_entity.id
_entity.type
_entity.pdbx_description
1 polymer ?
#
loop_
_entity_poly.entity_id
_entity_poly.type
_entity_poly.pdbx_seq_one_letter_code
_entity_poly.pdbx_strand_id
1 'polypeptide(L)'
;MQKWPITVNRPYARKENPNEPLITGMRVIDLLFPIAKGGTTAIPGGFGTGKTVIQQSLAKWSNADVVVFIGCGEPGNEIANILKQFSEIINPQTGRPLLERIVLIANTSNMPVSAREASLFSGVT
;
A
#
# COMPACT_ATOMS: atom_id res chain seq x y z
N MET A 1 21.73 -12.35 1.07
CA MET A 1 20.32 -12.23 1.51
C MET A 1 20.30 -12.13 3.02
N GLN A 2 19.63 -11.11 3.60
CA GLN A 2 19.50 -10.91 5.04
C GLN A 2 18.10 -11.37 5.49
N LYS A 3 17.99 -11.91 6.72
CA LYS A 3 16.71 -12.24 7.36
C LYS A 3 16.44 -11.30 8.52
N TRP A 4 15.17 -10.97 8.75
CA TRP A 4 14.74 -10.10 9.84
C TRP A 4 13.44 -10.62 10.47
N PRO A 5 13.30 -10.62 11.81
CA PRO A 5 12.06 -11.02 12.47
C PRO A 5 10.96 -9.96 12.29
N ILE A 6 9.79 -10.37 11.80
CA ILE A 6 8.67 -9.46 11.44
C ILE A 6 8.04 -8.73 12.64
N THR A 7 8.27 -9.21 13.86
CA THR A 7 7.75 -8.61 15.09
C THR A 7 8.66 -7.54 15.68
N VAL A 8 9.86 -7.36 15.12
CA VAL A 8 10.85 -6.38 15.60
C VAL A 8 11.00 -5.29 14.56
N ASN A 9 10.75 -4.03 14.93
CA ASN A 9 10.96 -2.90 14.04
C ASN A 9 12.43 -2.80 13.63
N ARG A 10 12.68 -2.48 12.36
CA ARG A 10 14.05 -2.26 11.86
C ARG A 10 14.65 -1.00 12.52
N PRO A 11 15.91 -1.05 12.98
CA PRO A 11 16.52 0.08 13.65
C PRO A 11 16.73 1.24 12.66
N TYR A 12 16.52 2.45 13.13
CA TYR A 12 16.79 3.70 12.42
C TYR A 12 17.46 4.69 13.39
N ALA A 13 18.22 5.66 12.87
CA ALA A 13 18.99 6.57 13.72
C ALA A 13 18.11 7.50 14.57
N ARG A 14 17.10 8.13 13.96
CA ARG A 14 16.09 8.96 14.63
C ARG A 14 14.85 9.14 13.75
N LYS A 15 13.71 9.44 14.38
CA LYS A 15 12.46 9.74 13.67
C LYS A 15 12.37 11.25 13.48
N GLU A 16 12.30 11.68 12.22
CA GLU A 16 12.13 13.09 11.88
C GLU A 16 10.65 13.47 11.83
N ASN A 17 10.36 14.76 11.98
CA ASN A 17 9.02 15.27 11.75
C ASN A 17 8.70 15.23 10.24
N PRO A 18 7.53 14.70 9.84
CA PRO A 18 7.19 14.54 8.44
C PRO A 18 6.78 15.89 7.84
N ASN A 19 7.71 16.56 7.16
CA ASN A 19 7.51 17.90 6.59
C ASN A 19 7.22 17.89 5.08
N GLU A 20 7.46 16.76 4.40
CA GLU A 20 7.26 16.65 2.96
C GLU A 20 5.89 16.00 2.66
N PRO A 21 5.06 16.54 1.75
CA PRO A 21 3.81 15.92 1.37
C PRO A 21 4.03 14.68 0.47
N LEU A 22 3.24 13.64 0.70
CA LEU A 22 3.02 12.55 -0.22
C LEU A 22 2.03 13.02 -1.29
N ILE A 23 2.53 13.25 -2.50
CA ILE A 23 1.68 13.67 -3.62
C ILE A 23 0.93 12.44 -4.12
N THR A 24 -0.39 12.46 -3.97
CA THR A 24 -1.25 11.31 -4.29
C THR A 24 -1.82 11.35 -5.71
N GLY A 25 -1.84 12.53 -6.34
CA GLY A 25 -2.49 12.76 -7.63
C GLY A 25 -4.01 12.94 -7.52
N MET A 26 -4.57 12.80 -6.32
CA MET A 26 -5.99 12.99 -6.07
C MET A 26 -6.24 14.38 -5.49
N ARG A 27 -6.93 15.22 -6.26
CA ARG A 27 -7.23 16.63 -5.90
C ARG A 27 -7.79 16.80 -4.49
N VAL A 28 -8.72 15.92 -4.08
CA VAL A 28 -9.35 16.01 -2.75
C VAL A 28 -8.36 15.74 -1.62
N ILE A 29 -7.44 14.80 -1.80
CA ILE A 29 -6.43 14.47 -0.77
C ILE A 29 -5.33 15.52 -0.79
N ASP A 30 -4.76 15.83 -1.97
CA ASP A 30 -3.63 16.75 -2.06
C ASP A 30 -3.98 18.19 -1.64
N LEU A 31 -5.24 18.62 -1.85
CA LEU A 31 -5.67 19.99 -1.51
C LEU A 31 -6.32 20.11 -0.12
N LEU A 32 -7.19 19.18 0.27
CA LEU A 32 -8.00 19.32 1.50
C LEU A 32 -7.49 18.47 2.65
N PHE A 33 -6.88 17.31 2.37
CA PHE A 33 -6.46 16.33 3.39
C PHE A 33 -5.06 15.79 3.10
N PRO A 34 -4.02 16.65 3.00
CA PRO A 34 -2.71 16.24 2.56
C PRO A 34 -2.10 15.23 3.53
N ILE A 35 -1.45 14.22 2.96
CA ILE A 35 -0.73 13.18 3.70
C ILE A 35 0.75 13.55 3.66
N ALA A 36 1.45 13.55 4.79
CA ALA A 36 2.90 13.74 4.82
C ALA A 36 3.62 12.39 4.58
N LYS A 37 4.79 12.41 3.93
CA LYS A 37 5.66 11.24 3.79
C LYS A 37 6.13 10.79 5.18
N GLY A 38 5.90 9.52 5.50
CA GLY A 38 6.10 8.98 6.85
C GLY A 38 4.93 9.25 7.83
N GLY A 39 3.85 9.89 7.35
CA GLY A 39 2.60 10.05 8.07
C GLY A 39 1.76 8.77 8.07
N THR A 40 0.65 8.81 8.82
CA THR A 40 -0.31 7.71 8.91
C THR A 40 -1.71 8.24 8.62
N THR A 41 -2.45 7.55 7.76
CA THR A 41 -3.80 7.94 7.36
C THR A 41 -4.71 6.73 7.40
N ALA A 42 -5.96 6.95 7.82
CA ALA A 42 -7.01 5.94 7.82
C ALA A 42 -8.12 6.36 6.86
N ILE A 43 -8.70 5.38 6.15
CA ILE A 43 -9.84 5.58 5.25
C ILE A 43 -11.00 4.72 5.76
N PRO A 44 -11.72 5.18 6.80
CA PRO A 44 -12.89 4.48 7.31
C PRO A 44 -14.04 4.57 6.29
N GLY A 45 -14.88 3.54 6.22
CA GLY A 45 -16.05 3.56 5.36
C GLY A 45 -16.81 2.23 5.35
N GLY A 46 -18.11 2.30 5.06
CA GLY A 46 -18.98 1.14 4.93
C GLY A 46 -18.65 0.25 3.72
N PHE A 47 -19.34 -0.89 3.61
CA PHE A 47 -19.21 -1.75 2.43
C PHE A 47 -19.64 -0.99 1.15
N GLY A 48 -18.90 -1.16 0.05
CA GLY A 48 -19.22 -0.51 -1.22
C GLY A 48 -18.92 0.99 -1.35
N THR A 49 -18.32 1.65 -0.33
CA THR A 49 -18.04 3.10 -0.37
C THR A 49 -16.76 3.49 -1.13
N GLY A 50 -16.17 2.58 -1.92
CA GLY A 50 -14.99 2.89 -2.74
C GLY A 50 -13.64 2.93 -2.01
N LYS A 51 -13.53 2.35 -0.80
CA LYS A 51 -12.26 2.30 -0.05
C LYS A 51 -11.11 1.70 -0.87
N THR A 52 -11.35 0.55 -1.50
CA THR A 52 -10.38 -0.15 -2.34
C THR A 52 -9.96 0.70 -3.54
N VAL A 53 -10.89 1.49 -4.11
CA VAL A 53 -10.59 2.39 -5.24
C VAL A 53 -9.60 3.47 -4.82
N ILE A 54 -9.78 4.08 -3.65
CA ILE A 54 -8.84 5.10 -3.14
C ILE A 54 -7.47 4.47 -2.87
N GLN A 55 -7.43 3.29 -2.24
CA GLN A 55 -6.17 2.58 -1.97
C GLN A 55 -5.43 2.20 -3.27
N GLN A 56 -6.15 1.73 -4.29
CA GLN A 56 -5.57 1.44 -5.61
C GLN A 56 -5.05 2.71 -6.29
N SER A 57 -5.78 3.83 -6.20
CA SER A 57 -5.33 5.11 -6.73
C SER A 57 -4.06 5.60 -6.05
N LEU A 58 -3.94 5.46 -4.72
CA LEU A 58 -2.71 5.73 -3.99
C LEU A 58 -1.55 4.86 -4.51
N ALA A 59 -1.78 3.55 -4.67
CA ALA A 59 -0.77 2.63 -5.19
C ALA A 59 -0.35 2.94 -6.64
N LYS A 60 -1.23 3.52 -7.47
CA LYS A 60 -0.97 3.86 -8.88
C LYS A 60 -0.27 5.21 -9.05
N TRP A 61 -0.71 6.22 -8.30
CA TRP A 61 -0.37 7.61 -8.61
C TRP A 61 0.47 8.31 -7.55
N SER A 62 0.61 7.73 -6.36
CA SER A 62 1.46 8.35 -5.35
C SER A 62 2.92 8.43 -5.81
N ASN A 63 3.59 9.52 -5.43
CA ASN A 63 5.01 9.76 -5.69
C ASN A 63 5.94 8.94 -4.77
N ALA A 64 5.51 7.74 -4.36
CA ALA A 64 6.32 6.78 -3.62
C ALA A 64 7.13 5.90 -4.58
N ASP A 65 8.41 5.69 -4.29
CA ASP A 65 9.28 4.86 -5.12
C ASP A 65 8.90 3.37 -5.05
N VAL A 66 8.46 2.91 -3.88
CA VAL A 66 8.03 1.54 -3.61
C VAL A 66 6.68 1.56 -2.92
N VAL A 67 5.80 0.65 -3.32
CA VAL A 67 4.47 0.47 -2.72
C VAL A 67 4.35 -0.94 -2.18
N VAL A 68 4.06 -1.06 -0.90
CA VAL A 68 3.70 -2.35 -0.29
C VAL A 68 2.18 -2.39 -0.14
N PHE A 69 1.53 -3.29 -0.89
CA PHE A 69 0.09 -3.46 -0.87
C PHE A 69 -0.26 -4.74 -0.12
N ILE A 70 -1.01 -4.62 0.99
CA ILE A 70 -1.38 -5.75 1.84
C ILE A 70 -2.89 -5.96 1.75
N GLY A 71 -3.31 -7.00 1.02
CA GLY A 71 -4.70 -7.42 0.94
C GLY A 71 -5.02 -8.42 2.04
N CYS A 72 -5.46 -7.95 3.22
CA CYS A 72 -5.75 -8.79 4.38
C CYS A 72 -7.25 -8.92 4.63
N GLY A 73 -7.78 -10.14 4.60
CA GLY A 73 -9.20 -10.42 4.80
C GLY A 73 -10.10 -10.07 3.61
N GLU A 74 -9.53 -9.63 2.49
CA GLU A 74 -10.26 -9.22 1.30
C GLU A 74 -10.67 -10.42 0.42
N PRO A 75 -11.71 -10.27 -0.44
CA PRO A 75 -12.07 -11.29 -1.41
C PRO A 75 -10.93 -11.54 -2.40
N GLY A 76 -10.61 -12.82 -2.67
CA GLY A 76 -9.50 -13.18 -3.55
C GLY A 76 -9.62 -12.65 -4.98
N ASN A 77 -10.84 -12.50 -5.48
CA ASN A 77 -11.10 -11.93 -6.81
C ASN A 77 -10.67 -10.45 -6.89
N GLU A 78 -10.80 -9.68 -5.81
CA GLU A 78 -10.35 -8.28 -5.79
C GLU A 78 -8.83 -8.21 -5.88
N ILE A 79 -8.12 -9.06 -5.13
CA ILE A 79 -6.66 -9.12 -5.13
C ILE A 79 -6.13 -9.56 -6.50
N ALA A 80 -6.74 -10.58 -7.12
CA ALA A 80 -6.37 -11.03 -8.46
C ALA A 80 -6.59 -9.92 -9.52
N ASN A 81 -7.69 -9.20 -9.43
CA ASN A 81 -7.98 -8.07 -10.31
C ASN A 81 -6.96 -6.93 -10.14
N ILE A 82 -6.56 -6.63 -8.89
CA ILE A 82 -5.52 -5.65 -8.60
C ILE A 82 -4.20 -6.03 -9.25
N LEU A 83 -3.78 -7.29 -9.09
CA LEU A 83 -2.54 -7.80 -9.69
C LEU A 83 -2.55 -7.65 -11.21
N LYS A 84 -3.67 -8.02 -11.85
CA LYS A 84 -3.84 -7.87 -13.30
C LYS A 84 -3.72 -6.40 -13.72
N GLN A 85 -4.46 -5.49 -13.07
CA GLN A 85 -4.40 -4.06 -13.40
C GLN A 85 -3.00 -3.48 -13.24
N PHE A 86 -2.27 -3.87 -12.18
CA PHE A 86 -0.91 -3.38 -11.95
C PHE A 86 0.09 -3.88 -13.00
N SER A 87 -0.16 -5.04 -13.61
CA SER A 87 0.67 -5.56 -14.71
C SER A 87 0.44 -4.83 -16.05
N GLU A 88 -0.76 -4.31 -16.28
CA GLU A 88 -1.15 -3.64 -17.53
C GLU A 88 -0.77 -2.15 -17.55
N ILE A 89 -0.62 -1.53 -16.37
CA ILE A 89 -0.28 -0.11 -16.26
C ILE A 89 1.23 0.08 -16.38
N ILE A 90 1.64 0.95 -17.31
CA ILE A 90 3.03 1.41 -17.43
C ILE A 90 3.18 2.65 -16.56
N ASN A 91 4.21 2.67 -15.71
CA ASN A 91 4.56 3.84 -14.91
C ASN A 91 5.09 4.95 -15.85
N PRO A 92 4.44 6.14 -15.89
CA PRO A 92 4.86 7.23 -16.77
C PRO A 92 6.24 7.81 -16.41
N GLN A 93 6.71 7.65 -15.18
CA GLN A 93 8.01 8.15 -14.74
C GLN A 93 9.17 7.26 -15.17
N THR A 94 8.96 5.94 -15.23
CA THR A 94 10.03 4.97 -15.52
C THR A 94 9.89 4.30 -16.88
N GLY A 95 8.71 4.36 -17.51
CA GLY A 95 8.40 3.63 -18.74
C GLY A 95 8.30 2.10 -18.55
N ARG A 96 8.31 1.62 -17.31
CA ARG A 96 8.25 0.19 -16.95
C ARG A 96 6.91 -0.19 -16.35
N PRO A 97 6.53 -1.47 -16.32
CA PRO A 97 5.31 -1.92 -15.66
C PRO A 97 5.26 -1.44 -14.20
N LEU A 98 4.10 -0.96 -13.77
CA LEU A 98 3.87 -0.48 -12.41
C LEU A 98 4.16 -1.58 -11.37
N LEU A 99 3.95 -2.84 -11.76
CA LEU A 99 4.25 -4.02 -10.95
C LEU A 99 5.70 -4.06 -10.44
N GLU A 100 6.68 -3.49 -11.16
CA GLU A 100 8.09 -3.50 -10.73
C GLU A 100 8.35 -2.74 -9.42
N ARG A 101 7.47 -1.79 -9.07
CA ARG A 101 7.58 -1.04 -7.80
C ARG A 101 6.64 -1.52 -6.70
N ILE A 102 5.84 -2.56 -6.96
CA ILE A 102 4.78 -3.02 -6.06
C ILE A 102 5.16 -4.38 -5.45
N VAL A 103 5.16 -4.44 -4.13
CA VAL A 103 5.17 -5.69 -3.37
C VAL A 103 3.75 -5.98 -2.91
N LEU A 104 3.15 -7.08 -3.39
CA LEU A 104 1.81 -7.50 -3.02
C LEU A 104 1.87 -8.64 -2.00
N ILE A 105 1.25 -8.45 -0.84
CA ILE A 105 1.04 -9.48 0.17
C ILE A 105 -0.46 -9.76 0.24
N ALA A 106 -0.86 -10.98 -0.09
CA ALA A 106 -2.26 -11.38 -0.14
C ALA A 106 -2.57 -12.41 0.94
N ASN A 107 -3.54 -12.09 1.80
CA ASN A 107 -4.15 -13.03 2.73
C ASN A 107 -5.68 -12.89 2.64
N THR A 108 -6.31 -13.71 1.82
CA THR A 108 -7.73 -13.57 1.46
C THR A 108 -8.66 -13.98 2.60
N SER A 109 -9.94 -13.63 2.49
CA SER A 109 -10.96 -13.90 3.54
C SER A 109 -11.05 -15.37 3.97
N ASN A 110 -10.78 -16.30 3.04
CA ASN A 110 -10.80 -17.75 3.26
C ASN A 110 -9.45 -18.35 3.71
N MET A 111 -8.40 -17.54 3.88
CA MET A 111 -7.10 -18.00 4.41
C MET A 111 -7.07 -17.99 5.95
N PRO A 112 -6.12 -18.71 6.58
CA PRO A 112 -6.03 -18.83 8.04
C PRO A 112 -6.03 -17.48 8.77
N VAL A 113 -6.73 -17.42 9.90
CA VAL A 113 -6.84 -16.19 10.71
C VAL A 113 -5.47 -15.75 11.23
N SER A 114 -4.61 -16.69 11.64
CA SER A 114 -3.24 -16.39 12.08
C SER A 114 -2.38 -15.72 11.01
N ALA A 115 -2.64 -16.02 9.73
CA ALA A 115 -1.93 -15.39 8.63
C ALA A 115 -2.34 -13.92 8.42
N ARG A 116 -3.46 -13.46 8.99
CA ARG A 116 -3.91 -12.05 8.88
C ARG A 116 -3.02 -11.10 9.64
N GLU A 117 -2.59 -11.50 10.83
CA GLU A 117 -1.66 -10.73 11.62
C GLU A 117 -0.26 -10.77 11.01
N ALA A 118 0.18 -11.97 10.59
CA ALA A 118 1.48 -12.15 9.96
C ALA A 118 1.64 -11.35 8.66
N SER A 119 0.58 -11.19 7.85
CA SER A 119 0.64 -10.44 6.60
C SER A 119 0.86 -8.93 6.81
N LEU A 120 0.29 -8.37 7.88
CA LEU A 120 0.49 -6.97 8.27
C LEU A 120 1.94 -6.74 8.68
N PHE A 121 2.47 -7.54 9.61
CA PHE A 121 3.84 -7.40 10.09
C PHE A 121 4.88 -7.66 8.98
N SER A 122 4.60 -8.62 8.08
CA SER A 122 5.48 -8.91 6.95
C SER A 122 5.58 -7.75 5.96
N GLY A 123 4.51 -6.96 5.79
CA GLY A 123 4.56 -5.82 4.88
C GLY A 123 5.16 -4.55 5.48
N VAL A 124 5.14 -4.41 6.80
CA VAL A 124 5.78 -3.29 7.51
C VAL A 124 7.30 -3.49 7.67
N THR A 125 7.77 -4.74 7.64
CA THR A 125 9.19 -5.13 7.86
C THR A 125 10.04 -5.09 6.59
#